data_AF-A0A061JIU9-F1
#
_entry.id   AF-A0A061JIU9-F1
#
_cell.length_a   1.000
_cell.length_b   1.000
_cell.length_c   1.000
_cell.angle_alpha   90.00
_cell.angle_beta   90.00
_cell.angle_gamma   90.00
#
_symmetry.space_group_name_H-M   'P 1'
#
loop_
_entity.id
_entity.type
_entity.pdbx_description
1 polymer ?
#
loop_
_entity_poly.entity_id
_entity_poly.type
_entity_poly.pdbx_seq_one_letter_code
_entity_poly.pdbx_strand_id
1 'polypeptide(L)'
;MSIALVKNLFYVDVLAIAMMVLIGFLGTVVCLFSKEYMKGDALYNNFFLNMSVLLTSVILITISDNLVVFLSAWGCCNGMTARLMTHKPSWKAARASGRLAFKNFVLGFIFIATSFILLYKETESLSIQYIVHHSSNSIFIFCALIMLILGAMTQSAIYPFHRWLISSLNSPTPVSAIMHAGIINGGGFLLARFSPLYFNFPKILNVIFVVGLVSALLGSVWKLMQADVKRMLGCSTMGQMGFMLVQCGLGLFSSAIAHLCWHGVFKAYLFLSSGGAAKEERVDLGYPPRLHCFLLALVCGFWGSYLFTVINDQSFFSFDTTCFVIGIVFITSTQLALTTLFKVSFKNFFLALLIATMVAVLYGINVYVFDSIFSPLGFMQPQPLNLLHSSALIIPVLWVLILFFSRLKSEIPDRFLILYVKMLNSSQPCSATVTACHKGYNRI
;
A
#
# COMPACT_ATOMS: atom_id res chain seq x y z
N MET A 1 -34.95 10.79 17.18
CA MET A 1 -33.47 10.68 17.15
C MET A 1 -32.93 12.09 16.89
N SER A 2 -32.48 12.79 17.94
CA SER A 2 -32.13 14.21 17.85
C SER A 2 -30.89 14.42 16.96
N ILE A 3 -30.84 15.53 16.23
CA ILE A 3 -29.71 15.95 15.38
C ILE A 3 -28.36 15.95 16.15
N ALA A 4 -28.41 16.15 17.47
CA ALA A 4 -27.26 16.04 18.36
C ALA A 4 -26.68 14.62 18.48
N LEU A 5 -27.52 13.57 18.43
CA LEU A 5 -27.05 12.19 18.48
C LEU A 5 -26.31 11.79 17.19
N VAL A 6 -26.75 12.30 16.04
CA VAL A 6 -26.11 12.08 14.73
C VAL A 6 -24.78 12.82 14.63
N LYS A 7 -24.67 14.02 15.22
CA LYS A 7 -23.41 14.78 15.28
C LYS A 7 -22.28 14.04 16.00
N ASN A 8 -22.61 13.15 16.94
CA ASN A 8 -21.61 12.35 17.66
C ASN A 8 -21.25 11.02 16.95
N LEU A 9 -21.83 10.75 15.78
CA LEU A 9 -21.54 9.53 15.01
C LEU A 9 -20.55 9.74 13.89
N PHE A 10 -20.58 10.92 13.26
CA PHE A 10 -19.81 11.22 12.06
C PHE A 10 -19.02 12.52 12.21
N TYR A 11 -17.77 12.49 11.74
CA TYR A 11 -16.87 13.63 11.69
C TYR A 11 -16.13 13.64 10.35
N VAL A 12 -16.44 14.65 9.55
CA VAL A 12 -15.86 14.86 8.21
C VAL A 12 -14.73 15.88 8.31
N ASP A 13 -13.52 15.38 8.50
CA ASP A 13 -12.29 16.14 8.43
C ASP A 13 -11.64 16.06 7.05
N VAL A 14 -10.49 16.72 6.91
CA VAL A 14 -9.72 16.76 5.68
C VAL A 14 -9.28 15.36 5.23
N LEU A 15 -8.94 14.47 6.17
CA LEU A 15 -8.63 13.07 5.87
C LEU A 15 -9.85 12.33 5.30
N ALA A 16 -11.02 12.47 5.92
CA ALA A 16 -12.26 11.88 5.43
C ALA A 16 -12.60 12.40 4.02
N ILE A 17 -12.47 13.70 3.77
CA ILE A 17 -12.70 14.30 2.44
C ILE A 17 -11.75 13.71 1.39
N ALA A 18 -10.45 13.66 1.67
CA ALA A 18 -9.47 13.09 0.75
C ALA A 18 -9.79 11.63 0.40
N MET A 19 -10.16 10.82 1.40
CA MET A 19 -10.55 9.43 1.20
C MET A 19 -11.88 9.30 0.45
N MET A 20 -12.89 10.11 0.76
CA MET A 20 -14.17 10.10 0.04
C MET A 20 -14.00 10.43 -1.44
N VAL A 21 -13.16 11.43 -1.77
CA VAL A 21 -12.85 11.78 -3.17
C VAL A 21 -12.17 10.61 -3.88
N LEU A 22 -11.17 9.99 -3.25
CA LEU A 22 -10.47 8.83 -3.81
C LEU A 22 -11.42 7.64 -4.01
N ILE A 23 -12.25 7.32 -3.01
CA ILE A 23 -13.22 6.22 -3.06
C ILE A 23 -14.27 6.47 -4.12
N GLY A 24 -14.82 7.68 -4.18
CA GLY A 24 -15.83 8.08 -5.16
C GLY A 24 -15.28 8.00 -6.59
N PHE A 25 -14.06 8.51 -6.81
CA PHE A 25 -13.39 8.45 -8.11
C PHE A 25 -13.14 7.00 -8.55
N LEU A 26 -12.45 6.20 -7.72
CA LEU A 26 -12.11 4.82 -8.06
C LEU A 26 -13.35 3.92 -8.14
N GLY A 27 -14.31 4.10 -7.24
CA GLY A 27 -15.60 3.41 -7.27
C GLY A 27 -16.34 3.68 -8.57
N THR A 28 -16.38 4.93 -9.03
CA THR A 28 -17.02 5.29 -10.31
C THR A 28 -16.33 4.63 -11.49
N VAL A 29 -15.00 4.77 -11.60
CA VAL A 29 -14.20 4.17 -12.69
C VAL A 29 -14.39 2.66 -12.74
N VAL A 30 -14.31 1.98 -11.60
CA VAL A 30 -14.45 0.52 -11.53
C VAL A 30 -15.88 0.08 -11.82
N CYS A 31 -16.89 0.80 -11.34
CA CYS A 31 -18.28 0.49 -11.67
C CYS A 31 -18.58 0.66 -13.17
N LEU A 32 -18.04 1.71 -13.81
CA LEU A 32 -18.17 1.90 -15.25
C LEU A 32 -17.52 0.76 -16.04
N PHE A 33 -16.28 0.39 -15.69
CA PHE A 33 -15.62 -0.77 -16.29
C PHE A 33 -16.41 -2.06 -16.06
N SER A 34 -16.97 -2.25 -14.86
CA SER A 34 -17.75 -3.44 -14.50
C SER A 34 -19.01 -3.61 -15.34
N LYS A 35 -19.61 -2.52 -15.85
CA LYS A 35 -20.83 -2.61 -16.67
C LYS A 35 -20.60 -3.43 -17.93
N GLU A 36 -19.46 -3.22 -18.59
CA GLU A 36 -19.04 -3.97 -19.76
C GLU A 36 -18.50 -5.35 -19.37
N TYR A 37 -17.63 -5.41 -18.36
CA TYR A 37 -16.98 -6.66 -17.94
C TYR A 37 -17.98 -7.73 -17.47
N MET A 38 -19.09 -7.33 -16.86
CA MET A 38 -20.09 -8.24 -16.31
C MET A 38 -21.23 -8.57 -17.29
N LYS A 39 -21.22 -8.03 -18.53
CA LYS A 39 -22.29 -8.33 -19.51
C LYS A 39 -22.41 -9.84 -19.73
N GLY A 40 -23.64 -10.35 -19.63
CA GLY A 40 -23.94 -11.77 -19.75
C GLY A 40 -23.68 -12.62 -18.50
N ASP A 41 -23.24 -12.04 -17.38
CA ASP A 41 -23.14 -12.76 -16.11
C ASP A 41 -24.52 -12.92 -15.47
N ALA A 42 -24.91 -14.16 -15.13
CA ALA A 42 -26.15 -14.46 -14.42
C ALA A 42 -26.31 -13.72 -13.07
N LEU A 43 -25.21 -13.32 -12.44
CA LEU A 43 -25.19 -12.61 -11.16
C LEU A 43 -24.95 -11.09 -11.30
N TYR A 44 -25.26 -10.50 -12.45
CA TYR A 44 -25.03 -9.08 -12.75
C TYR A 44 -25.56 -8.13 -11.67
N ASN A 45 -26.85 -8.20 -11.32
CA ASN A 45 -27.45 -7.30 -10.32
C ASN A 45 -26.84 -7.49 -8.92
N ASN A 46 -26.59 -8.74 -8.54
CA ASN A 46 -25.98 -9.07 -7.25
C ASN A 46 -24.56 -8.52 -7.15
N PHE A 47 -23.80 -8.54 -8.24
CA PHE A 47 -22.48 -7.94 -8.30
C PHE A 47 -22.55 -6.44 -7.96
N PHE A 48 -23.39 -5.67 -8.66
CA PHE A 48 -23.49 -4.23 -8.43
C PHE A 48 -24.04 -3.86 -7.06
N LEU A 49 -24.99 -4.62 -6.51
CA LEU A 49 -25.48 -4.44 -5.14
C LEU A 49 -24.39 -4.68 -4.10
N ASN A 50 -23.65 -5.79 -4.21
CA ASN A 50 -22.53 -6.06 -3.30
C ASN A 50 -21.43 -4.98 -3.43
N MET A 51 -21.18 -4.51 -4.65
CA MET A 51 -20.21 -3.47 -4.94
C MET A 51 -20.60 -2.11 -4.35
N SER A 52 -21.88 -1.72 -4.45
CA SER A 52 -22.38 -0.48 -3.87
C SER A 52 -22.35 -0.52 -2.34
N VAL A 53 -22.72 -1.66 -1.73
CA VAL A 53 -22.64 -1.83 -0.27
C VAL A 53 -21.18 -1.78 0.19
N LEU A 54 -20.26 -2.41 -0.53
CA LEU A 54 -18.83 -2.31 -0.26
C LEU A 54 -18.36 -0.85 -0.28
N LEU A 55 -18.58 -0.12 -1.38
CA LEU A 55 -18.14 1.28 -1.49
C LEU A 55 -18.76 2.17 -0.40
N THR A 56 -20.05 1.98 -0.12
CA THR A 56 -20.74 2.72 0.95
C THR A 56 -20.15 2.39 2.32
N SER A 57 -19.81 1.13 2.59
CA SER A 57 -19.19 0.73 3.85
C SER A 57 -17.81 1.38 4.03
N VAL A 58 -17.00 1.49 2.97
CA VAL A 58 -15.69 2.15 3.04
C VAL A 58 -15.84 3.66 3.27
N ILE A 59 -16.80 4.31 2.61
CA ILE A 59 -17.12 5.72 2.89
C ILE A 59 -17.53 5.88 4.36
N LEU A 60 -18.39 4.99 4.86
CA LEU A 60 -18.88 5.06 6.24
C LEU A 60 -17.76 4.88 7.28
N ILE A 61 -16.76 4.03 7.00
CA ILE A 61 -15.53 3.95 7.80
C ILE A 61 -14.84 5.32 7.85
N THR A 62 -14.67 5.99 6.71
CA THR A 62 -13.90 7.25 6.63
C THR A 62 -14.53 8.42 7.37
N ILE A 63 -15.86 8.52 7.36
CA ILE A 63 -16.59 9.61 8.03
C ILE A 63 -16.95 9.29 9.48
N SER A 64 -16.75 8.06 9.95
CA SER A 64 -17.14 7.68 11.30
C SER A 64 -16.24 8.33 12.35
N ASP A 65 -16.88 8.90 13.37
CA ASP A 65 -16.25 9.31 14.61
C ASP A 65 -16.54 8.31 15.72
N ASN A 66 -17.69 7.62 15.67
CA ASN A 66 -18.04 6.64 16.68
C ASN A 66 -17.37 5.27 16.43
N LEU A 67 -16.67 4.73 17.43
CA LEU A 67 -15.96 3.44 17.35
C LEU A 67 -16.87 2.27 16.93
N VAL A 68 -18.13 2.24 17.39
CA VAL A 68 -19.08 1.16 17.05
C VAL A 68 -19.50 1.26 15.59
N VAL A 69 -19.79 2.47 15.12
CA VAL A 69 -20.11 2.73 13.71
C VAL A 69 -18.92 2.34 12.83
N PHE A 70 -17.71 2.81 13.17
CA PHE A 70 -16.48 2.45 12.49
C PHE A 70 -16.32 0.93 12.38
N LEU A 71 -16.43 0.22 13.51
CA LEU A 71 -16.24 -1.22 13.57
C LEU A 71 -17.31 -1.98 12.77
N SER A 72 -18.58 -1.56 12.87
CA SER A 72 -19.68 -2.17 12.11
C SER A 72 -19.48 -2.03 10.59
N ALA A 73 -19.02 -0.85 10.15
CA ALA A 73 -18.72 -0.56 8.76
C ALA A 73 -17.52 -1.37 8.26
N TRP A 74 -16.48 -1.50 9.08
CA TRP A 74 -15.32 -2.33 8.81
C TRP A 74 -15.71 -3.81 8.65
N GLY A 75 -16.56 -4.33 9.54
CA GLY A 75 -17.11 -5.68 9.43
C GLY A 75 -17.92 -5.90 8.16
N CYS A 76 -18.76 -4.93 7.79
CA CYS A 76 -19.52 -4.94 6.54
C CYS A 76 -18.60 -4.96 5.31
N CYS A 77 -17.60 -4.07 5.27
CA CYS A 77 -16.59 -4.02 4.21
C CYS A 77 -15.87 -5.36 4.04
N ASN A 78 -15.42 -5.95 5.15
CA ASN A 78 -14.74 -7.25 5.17
C ASN A 78 -15.65 -8.39 4.65
N GLY A 79 -16.90 -8.42 5.09
CA GLY A 79 -17.89 -9.39 4.62
C GLY A 79 -18.20 -9.25 3.13
N MET A 80 -18.39 -8.03 2.65
CA MET A 80 -18.67 -7.76 1.23
C MET A 80 -17.47 -8.06 0.34
N THR A 81 -16.26 -7.75 0.79
CA THR A 81 -15.03 -8.12 0.07
C THR A 81 -14.91 -9.62 -0.10
N ALA A 82 -15.06 -10.40 0.99
CA ALA A 82 -15.04 -11.86 0.92
C ALA A 82 -16.18 -12.43 0.04
N ARG A 83 -17.36 -11.81 0.07
CA ARG A 83 -18.50 -12.18 -0.79
C ARG A 83 -18.21 -11.92 -2.27
N LEU A 84 -17.64 -10.76 -2.60
CA LEU A 84 -17.22 -10.43 -3.98
C LEU A 84 -16.08 -11.32 -4.48
N MET A 85 -15.17 -11.74 -3.61
CA MET A 85 -14.14 -12.74 -3.95
C MET A 85 -14.76 -14.12 -4.25
N THR A 86 -15.93 -14.44 -3.67
CA THR A 86 -16.66 -15.70 -3.93
C THR A 86 -17.74 -15.56 -5.01
N HIS A 87 -17.68 -14.52 -5.87
CA HIS A 87 -18.70 -14.22 -6.89
C HIS A 87 -19.10 -15.41 -7.77
N LYS A 88 -18.16 -16.31 -8.10
CA LYS A 88 -18.45 -17.60 -8.78
C LYS A 88 -18.34 -18.76 -7.79
N PRO A 89 -19.38 -19.03 -6.97
CA PRO A 89 -19.30 -20.03 -5.92
C PRO A 89 -19.19 -21.46 -6.46
N SER A 90 -19.54 -21.72 -7.73
CA SER A 90 -19.36 -23.05 -8.36
C SER A 90 -17.88 -23.47 -8.40
N TRP A 91 -16.94 -22.52 -8.43
CA TRP A 91 -15.52 -22.81 -8.47
C TRP A 91 -14.97 -23.07 -7.06
N LYS A 92 -14.49 -24.29 -6.83
CA LYS A 92 -13.87 -24.68 -5.55
C LYS A 92 -12.76 -23.72 -5.12
N ALA A 93 -11.95 -23.26 -6.08
CA ALA A 93 -10.85 -22.33 -5.86
C ALA A 93 -11.32 -20.91 -5.44
N ALA A 94 -12.42 -20.41 -6.02
CA ALA A 94 -13.00 -19.13 -5.63
C ALA A 94 -13.55 -19.18 -4.19
N ARG A 95 -14.27 -20.26 -3.84
CA ARG A 95 -14.75 -20.48 -2.46
C ARG A 95 -13.61 -20.57 -1.45
N ALA A 96 -12.54 -21.29 -1.79
CA ALA A 96 -11.35 -21.39 -0.94
C ALA A 96 -10.67 -20.03 -0.73
N SER A 97 -10.57 -19.22 -1.80
CA SER A 97 -9.99 -17.88 -1.74
C SER A 97 -10.78 -16.95 -0.81
N GLY A 98 -12.10 -16.84 -1.02
CA GLY A 98 -12.92 -16.00 -0.16
C GLY A 98 -13.00 -16.48 1.29
N ARG A 99 -12.96 -17.80 1.54
CA ARG A 99 -12.87 -18.34 2.90
C ARG A 99 -11.54 -17.98 3.58
N LEU A 100 -10.44 -18.03 2.84
CA LEU A 100 -9.13 -17.63 3.36
C LEU A 100 -9.12 -16.13 3.69
N ALA A 101 -9.66 -15.29 2.80
CA ALA A 101 -9.78 -13.85 3.05
C ALA A 101 -10.67 -13.57 4.26
N PHE A 102 -11.86 -14.17 4.33
CA PHE A 102 -12.78 -14.00 5.46
C PHE A 102 -12.13 -14.37 6.80
N LYS A 103 -11.37 -15.48 6.87
CA LYS A 103 -10.64 -15.85 8.10
C LYS A 103 -9.62 -14.79 8.52
N ASN A 104 -8.86 -14.24 7.57
CA ASN A 104 -7.88 -13.18 7.87
C ASN A 104 -8.58 -11.87 8.28
N PHE A 105 -9.69 -11.54 7.62
CA PHE A 105 -10.49 -10.35 7.95
C PHE A 105 -11.17 -10.44 9.31
N VAL A 106 -11.65 -11.62 9.71
CA VAL A 106 -12.16 -11.85 11.07
C VAL A 106 -11.05 -11.69 12.10
N LEU A 107 -9.85 -12.22 11.83
CA LEU A 107 -8.70 -12.03 12.72
C LEU A 107 -8.35 -10.54 12.87
N GLY A 108 -8.29 -9.80 11.77
CA GLY A 108 -8.06 -8.35 11.78
C GLY A 108 -9.15 -7.57 12.51
N PHE A 109 -10.41 -7.95 12.29
CA PHE A 109 -11.55 -7.37 13.00
C PHE A 109 -11.44 -7.58 14.51
N ILE A 110 -11.02 -8.77 14.97
CA ILE A 110 -10.80 -9.04 16.40
C ILE A 110 -9.73 -8.11 16.97
N PHE A 111 -8.62 -7.91 16.27
CA PHE A 111 -7.57 -6.98 16.72
C PHE A 111 -8.06 -5.52 16.79
N ILE A 112 -8.83 -5.05 15.81
CA ILE A 112 -9.37 -3.69 15.83
C ILE A 112 -10.41 -3.55 16.96
N ALA A 113 -11.29 -4.55 17.12
CA ALA A 113 -12.28 -4.56 18.19
C ALA A 113 -11.64 -4.58 19.58
N THR A 114 -10.59 -5.39 19.79
CA THR A 114 -9.87 -5.41 21.07
C THR A 114 -9.19 -4.08 21.35
N SER A 115 -8.60 -3.44 20.33
CA SER A 115 -8.07 -2.08 20.46
C SER A 115 -9.14 -1.09 20.91
N PHE A 116 -10.30 -1.08 20.24
CA PHE A 116 -11.38 -0.14 20.55
C PHE A 116 -11.94 -0.34 21.95
N ILE A 117 -12.01 -1.58 22.45
CA ILE A 117 -12.38 -1.86 23.84
C ILE A 117 -11.35 -1.26 24.82
N LEU A 118 -10.05 -1.35 24.51
CA LEU A 118 -8.99 -0.78 25.35
C LEU A 118 -9.01 0.76 25.33
N LEU A 119 -9.23 1.38 24.18
CA LEU A 119 -9.38 2.84 24.05
C LEU A 119 -10.60 3.35 24.81
N TYR A 120 -11.72 2.64 24.73
CA TYR A 120 -12.93 2.96 25.49
C TYR A 120 -12.69 2.83 27.00
N LYS A 121 -11.98 1.80 27.46
CA LYS A 121 -11.65 1.64 28.88
C LYS A 121 -10.79 2.78 29.43
N GLU A 122 -9.94 3.36 28.62
CA GLU A 122 -9.08 4.49 29.04
C GLU A 122 -9.85 5.81 29.14
N THR A 123 -10.78 6.05 28.21
CA THR A 123 -11.37 7.38 28.00
C THR A 123 -12.86 7.48 28.30
N GLU A 124 -13.52 6.33 28.49
CA GLU A 124 -14.98 6.17 28.65
C GLU A 124 -15.81 6.82 27.52
N SER A 125 -15.19 7.04 26.36
CA SER A 125 -15.80 7.69 25.21
C SER A 125 -15.76 6.80 23.98
N LEU A 126 -16.81 6.88 23.16
CA LEU A 126 -16.88 6.21 21.86
C LEU A 126 -16.46 7.11 20.71
N SER A 127 -16.16 8.39 20.95
CA SER A 127 -15.72 9.34 19.93
C SER A 127 -14.22 9.23 19.69
N ILE A 128 -13.82 8.99 18.43
CA ILE A 128 -12.42 8.92 18.01
C ILE A 128 -11.74 10.26 18.28
N GLN A 129 -12.37 11.38 17.91
CA GLN A 129 -11.81 12.71 18.18
C GLN A 129 -11.56 12.95 19.66
N TYR A 130 -12.51 12.57 20.52
CA TYR A 130 -12.32 12.69 21.97
C TYR A 130 -11.15 11.83 22.45
N ILE A 131 -11.09 10.56 22.03
CA ILE A 131 -10.03 9.62 22.41
C ILE A 131 -8.65 10.17 22.04
N VAL A 132 -8.50 10.64 20.80
CA VAL A 132 -7.22 11.09 20.26
C VAL A 132 -6.69 12.33 20.99
N HIS A 133 -7.58 13.21 21.48
CA HIS A 133 -7.20 14.45 22.18
C HIS A 133 -7.10 14.33 23.70
N HIS A 134 -7.79 13.37 24.33
CA HIS A 134 -7.90 13.27 25.79
C HIS A 134 -7.27 12.01 26.39
N SER A 135 -6.70 11.12 25.59
CA SER A 135 -6.02 9.93 26.11
C SER A 135 -4.75 10.29 26.88
N SER A 136 -4.54 9.62 28.02
CA SER A 136 -3.28 9.67 28.73
C SER A 136 -2.27 8.64 28.17
N ASN A 137 -0.98 8.80 28.49
CA ASN A 137 0.05 7.83 28.14
C ASN A 137 -0.02 6.61 29.07
N SER A 138 -1.04 5.75 28.87
CA SER A 138 -1.28 4.57 29.69
C SER A 138 -0.85 3.27 29.00
N ILE A 139 -0.75 2.19 29.79
CA ILE A 139 -0.53 0.84 29.26
C ILE A 139 -1.69 0.38 28.36
N PHE A 140 -2.91 0.85 28.61
CA PHE A 140 -4.08 0.51 27.80
C PHE A 140 -3.96 1.11 26.40
N ILE A 141 -3.53 2.37 26.28
CA ILE A 141 -3.25 3.00 24.98
C ILE A 141 -2.11 2.27 24.26
N PHE A 142 -1.01 1.97 24.95
CA PHE A 142 0.09 1.21 24.36
C PHE A 142 -0.36 -0.13 23.76
N CYS A 143 -1.12 -0.92 24.52
CA CYS A 143 -1.69 -2.18 24.03
C CYS A 143 -2.70 -1.97 22.90
N ALA A 144 -3.53 -0.94 22.98
CA ALA A 144 -4.50 -0.60 21.94
C ALA A 144 -3.81 -0.28 20.60
N LEU A 145 -2.72 0.48 20.62
CA LEU A 145 -1.94 0.83 19.44
C LEU A 145 -1.27 -0.39 18.79
N ILE A 146 -0.76 -1.34 19.59
CA ILE A 146 -0.25 -2.62 19.08
C ILE A 146 -1.37 -3.41 18.39
N MET A 147 -2.57 -3.46 18.98
CA MET A 147 -3.71 -4.15 18.40
C MET A 147 -4.17 -3.48 17.10
N LEU A 148 -4.16 -2.14 17.01
CA LEU A 148 -4.40 -1.43 15.73
C LEU A 148 -3.36 -1.78 14.68
N ILE A 149 -2.08 -1.91 15.05
CA ILE A 149 -1.04 -2.33 14.11
C ILE A 149 -1.32 -3.73 13.59
N LEU A 150 -1.67 -4.69 14.45
CA LEU A 150 -2.01 -6.04 14.01
C LEU A 150 -3.26 -6.06 13.12
N GLY A 151 -4.26 -5.23 13.44
CA GLY A 151 -5.43 -4.99 12.58
C GLY A 151 -5.05 -4.42 11.21
N ALA A 152 -4.19 -3.40 11.18
CA ALA A 152 -3.67 -2.81 9.95
C ALA A 152 -2.83 -3.81 9.15
N MET A 153 -2.00 -4.63 9.80
CA MET A 153 -1.15 -5.64 9.16
C MET A 153 -1.99 -6.71 8.46
N THR A 154 -3.01 -7.23 9.14
CA THR A 154 -3.92 -8.25 8.58
C THR A 154 -4.71 -7.71 7.40
N GLN A 155 -5.30 -6.52 7.54
CA GLN A 155 -6.08 -5.87 6.47
C GLN A 155 -5.22 -5.44 5.28
N SER A 156 -3.98 -5.01 5.51
CA SER A 156 -3.06 -4.57 4.45
C SER A 156 -2.24 -5.69 3.81
N ALA A 157 -2.50 -6.96 4.19
CA ALA A 157 -1.78 -8.13 3.71
C ALA A 157 -0.25 -8.03 3.94
N ILE A 158 0.14 -7.44 5.07
CA ILE A 158 1.53 -7.30 5.52
C ILE A 158 2.03 -8.64 6.02
N TYR A 159 3.32 -8.94 5.86
CA TYR A 159 3.90 -10.19 6.33
C TYR A 159 3.67 -10.34 7.85
N PRO A 160 3.17 -11.48 8.36
CA PRO A 160 2.96 -12.78 7.68
C PRO A 160 1.52 -13.04 7.15
N PHE A 161 0.65 -12.04 7.13
CA PHE A 161 -0.76 -12.13 6.73
C PHE A 161 -1.01 -11.92 5.22
N HIS A 162 0.03 -12.03 4.38
CA HIS A 162 -0.02 -11.68 2.95
C HIS A 162 -0.82 -12.64 2.07
N ARG A 163 -0.98 -13.90 2.51
CA ARG A 163 -1.47 -14.99 1.65
C ARG A 163 -2.88 -14.77 1.10
N TRP A 164 -3.77 -14.13 1.86
CA TRP A 164 -5.14 -13.93 1.39
C TRP A 164 -5.21 -13.05 0.14
N LEU A 165 -4.34 -12.04 0.07
CA LEU A 165 -4.29 -11.11 -1.06
C LEU A 165 -3.70 -11.79 -2.31
N ILE A 166 -2.62 -12.56 -2.16
CA ILE A 166 -2.01 -13.33 -3.25
C ILE A 166 -2.97 -14.41 -3.77
N SER A 167 -3.81 -14.97 -2.91
CA SER A 167 -4.84 -15.96 -3.25
C SER A 167 -6.09 -15.37 -3.92
N SER A 168 -6.20 -14.05 -4.12
CA SER A 168 -7.39 -13.40 -4.67
C SER A 168 -7.58 -13.52 -6.18
N LEU A 169 -6.74 -14.31 -6.87
CA LEU A 169 -6.63 -14.41 -8.33
C LEU A 169 -7.93 -14.76 -9.07
N ASN A 170 -8.80 -15.53 -8.42
CA ASN A 170 -10.07 -15.98 -8.98
C ASN A 170 -11.19 -14.93 -8.88
N SER A 171 -10.93 -13.79 -8.23
CA SER A 171 -11.90 -12.71 -8.13
C SER A 171 -12.08 -12.04 -9.50
N PRO A 172 -13.29 -11.54 -9.81
CA PRO A 172 -13.51 -10.71 -10.99
C PRO A 172 -12.49 -9.55 -11.03
N THR A 173 -11.96 -9.24 -12.21
CA THR A 173 -10.94 -8.18 -12.36
C THR A 173 -11.33 -6.83 -11.71
N PRO A 174 -12.60 -6.36 -11.77
CA PRO A 174 -13.00 -5.15 -11.07
C PRO A 174 -12.89 -5.24 -9.54
N VAL A 175 -13.15 -6.42 -8.95
CA VAL A 175 -12.99 -6.66 -7.51
C VAL A 175 -11.52 -6.58 -7.12
N SER A 176 -10.64 -7.22 -7.92
CA SER A 176 -9.19 -7.09 -7.73
C SER A 176 -8.73 -5.63 -7.84
N ALA A 177 -9.26 -4.85 -8.78
CA ALA A 177 -8.88 -3.45 -8.92
C ALA A 177 -9.13 -2.64 -7.63
N ILE A 178 -10.27 -2.81 -6.94
CA ILE A 178 -10.52 -2.08 -5.69
C ILE A 178 -9.74 -2.65 -4.50
N MET A 179 -9.65 -3.98 -4.38
CA MET A 179 -8.86 -4.60 -3.30
C MET A 179 -7.41 -4.13 -3.36
N HIS A 180 -6.83 -4.12 -4.55
CA HIS A 180 -5.43 -3.75 -4.74
C HIS A 180 -5.20 -2.24 -4.88
N ALA A 181 -6.24 -1.43 -5.12
CA ALA A 181 -6.14 0.02 -4.99
C ALA A 181 -5.80 0.46 -3.56
N GLY A 182 -6.00 -0.42 -2.58
CA GLY A 182 -5.57 -0.16 -1.21
C GLY A 182 -6.61 0.52 -0.34
N ILE A 183 -7.72 0.96 -0.93
CA ILE A 183 -8.81 1.58 -0.20
C ILE A 183 -9.51 0.57 0.73
N ILE A 184 -9.68 -0.68 0.28
CA ILE A 184 -10.24 -1.77 1.12
C ILE A 184 -9.19 -2.29 2.11
N ASN A 185 -7.92 -2.23 1.71
CA ASN A 185 -6.79 -2.65 2.54
C ASN A 185 -6.42 -1.56 3.57
N GLY A 186 -7.40 -0.82 4.09
CA GLY A 186 -7.28 0.49 4.74
C GLY A 186 -6.46 0.59 6.04
N GLY A 187 -5.46 -0.26 6.26
CA GLY A 187 -4.54 -0.17 7.38
C GLY A 187 -3.75 1.15 7.41
N GLY A 188 -3.38 1.71 6.26
CA GLY A 188 -2.73 3.04 6.21
C GLY A 188 -3.65 4.15 6.73
N PHE A 189 -4.91 4.15 6.28
CA PHE A 189 -5.94 5.04 6.79
C PHE A 189 -6.20 4.84 8.29
N LEU A 190 -6.30 3.59 8.74
CA LEU A 190 -6.49 3.26 10.16
C LEU A 190 -5.36 3.83 11.02
N LEU A 191 -4.10 3.63 10.63
CA LEU A 191 -2.95 4.17 11.36
C LEU A 191 -2.92 5.70 11.33
N ALA A 192 -3.26 6.33 10.20
CA ALA A 192 -3.33 7.79 10.08
C ALA A 192 -4.44 8.40 10.97
N ARG A 193 -5.61 7.76 11.05
CA ARG A 193 -6.73 8.26 11.87
C ARG A 193 -6.40 8.33 13.36
N PHE A 194 -5.52 7.44 13.83
CA PHE A 194 -5.02 7.41 15.21
C PHE A 194 -3.57 7.95 15.34
N SER A 195 -3.04 8.64 14.32
CA SER A 195 -1.64 9.11 14.29
C SER A 195 -1.23 9.93 15.53
N PRO A 196 -2.07 10.81 16.11
CA PRO A 196 -1.61 11.62 17.24
C PRO A 196 -1.29 10.78 18.48
N LEU A 197 -1.94 9.62 18.64
CA LEU A 197 -1.61 8.67 19.70
C LEU A 197 -0.24 8.03 19.50
N TYR A 198 0.16 7.75 18.25
CA TYR A 198 1.43 7.08 17.95
C TYR A 198 2.64 7.97 18.25
N PHE A 199 2.50 9.29 18.12
CA PHE A 199 3.61 10.23 18.38
C PHE A 199 4.06 10.21 19.85
N ASN A 200 3.17 9.85 20.78
CA ASN A 200 3.53 9.66 22.19
C ASN A 200 4.34 8.38 22.46
N PHE A 201 4.41 7.47 21.48
CA PHE A 201 5.10 6.19 21.62
C PHE A 201 6.09 5.92 20.46
N PRO A 202 7.27 6.58 20.43
CA PRO A 202 8.27 6.39 19.38
C PRO A 202 8.71 4.93 19.17
N LYS A 203 8.68 4.11 20.24
CA LYS A 203 8.96 2.67 20.13
C LYS A 203 7.97 1.94 19.24
N ILE A 204 6.69 2.34 19.25
CA ILE A 204 5.65 1.74 18.42
C ILE A 204 5.87 2.14 16.95
N LEU A 205 6.22 3.39 16.67
CA LEU A 205 6.58 3.86 15.34
C LEU A 205 7.74 3.03 14.74
N ASN A 206 8.77 2.74 15.54
CA ASN A 206 9.87 1.86 15.12
C ASN A 206 9.40 0.43 14.76
N VAL A 207 8.42 -0.13 15.48
CA VAL A 207 7.84 -1.44 15.16
C VAL A 207 7.11 -1.40 13.81
N ILE A 208 6.31 -0.36 13.57
CA ILE A 208 5.62 -0.15 12.27
C ILE A 208 6.67 -0.05 11.15
N PHE A 209 7.74 0.71 11.36
CA PHE A 209 8.83 0.87 10.40
C PHE A 209 9.48 -0.46 10.04
N VAL A 210 9.89 -1.27 11.03
CA VAL A 210 10.55 -2.57 10.78
C VAL A 210 9.64 -3.54 10.03
N VAL A 211 8.39 -3.66 10.47
CA VAL A 211 7.41 -4.56 9.83
C VAL A 211 7.10 -4.12 8.40
N GLY A 212 6.96 -2.80 8.19
CA GLY A 212 6.81 -2.20 6.88
C GLY A 212 7.99 -2.49 5.96
N LEU A 213 9.22 -2.28 6.45
CA LEU A 213 10.46 -2.49 5.70
C LEU A 213 10.62 -3.95 5.26
N VAL A 214 10.41 -4.90 6.18
CA VAL A 214 10.46 -6.34 5.87
C VAL A 214 9.43 -6.68 4.79
N SER A 215 8.20 -6.18 4.91
CA SER A 215 7.14 -6.46 3.95
C SER A 215 7.37 -5.81 2.59
N ALA A 216 7.93 -4.59 2.56
CA ALA A 216 8.29 -3.88 1.34
C ALA A 216 9.37 -4.65 0.55
N LEU A 217 10.41 -5.13 1.25
CA LEU A 217 11.48 -5.93 0.67
C LEU A 217 10.98 -7.28 0.17
N LEU A 218 10.23 -8.03 1.00
CA LEU A 218 9.67 -9.32 0.60
C LEU A 218 8.72 -9.18 -0.60
N GLY A 219 7.80 -8.21 -0.57
CA GLY A 219 6.88 -7.97 -1.68
C GLY A 219 7.60 -7.63 -2.99
N SER A 220 8.67 -6.84 -2.91
CA SER A 220 9.49 -6.45 -4.07
C SER A 220 10.25 -7.64 -4.66
N VAL A 221 10.87 -8.48 -3.82
CA VAL A 221 11.57 -9.70 -4.26
C VAL A 221 10.57 -10.70 -4.83
N TRP A 222 9.48 -10.99 -4.12
CA TRP A 222 8.49 -11.97 -4.55
C TRP A 222 7.81 -11.58 -5.85
N LYS A 223 7.59 -10.28 -6.11
CA LYS A 223 7.07 -9.78 -7.39
C LYS A 223 7.91 -10.30 -8.57
N LEU A 224 9.24 -10.24 -8.47
CA LEU A 224 10.16 -10.66 -9.54
C LEU A 224 10.12 -12.17 -9.81
N MET A 225 9.59 -12.95 -8.88
CA MET A 225 9.54 -14.41 -8.93
C MET A 225 8.19 -14.94 -9.45
N GLN A 226 7.20 -14.08 -9.69
CA GLN A 226 5.88 -14.52 -10.15
C GLN A 226 5.82 -14.66 -11.67
N ALA A 227 5.26 -15.77 -12.14
CA ALA A 227 4.99 -15.99 -13.57
C ALA A 227 3.68 -15.33 -14.05
N ASP A 228 2.68 -15.19 -13.17
CA ASP A 228 1.38 -14.63 -13.51
C ASP A 228 1.29 -13.12 -13.22
N VAL A 229 0.74 -12.35 -14.17
CA VAL A 229 0.57 -10.89 -14.04
C VAL A 229 -0.22 -10.52 -12.78
N LYS A 230 -1.37 -11.16 -12.51
CA LYS A 230 -2.18 -10.86 -11.31
C LYS A 230 -1.42 -11.15 -10.01
N ARG A 231 -0.60 -12.21 -9.97
CA ARG A 231 0.21 -12.56 -8.80
C ARG A 231 1.35 -11.58 -8.60
N MET A 232 2.03 -11.23 -9.68
CA MET A 232 3.05 -10.17 -9.69
C MET A 232 2.46 -8.85 -9.16
N LEU A 233 1.28 -8.47 -9.64
CA LEU A 233 0.56 -7.29 -9.17
C LEU A 233 0.18 -7.41 -7.68
N GLY A 234 -0.25 -8.59 -7.22
CA GLY A 234 -0.51 -8.86 -5.80
C GLY A 234 0.71 -8.68 -4.91
N CYS A 235 1.85 -9.29 -5.25
CA CYS A 235 3.12 -9.11 -4.52
C CYS A 235 3.57 -7.65 -4.53
N SER A 236 3.40 -6.95 -5.65
CA SER A 236 3.72 -5.52 -5.72
C SER A 236 2.80 -4.65 -4.85
N THR A 237 1.56 -5.07 -4.63
CA THR A 237 0.64 -4.38 -3.70
C THR A 237 1.09 -4.57 -2.26
N MET A 238 1.46 -5.80 -1.87
CA MET A 238 2.06 -6.08 -0.56
C MET A 238 3.32 -5.22 -0.33
N GLY A 239 4.18 -5.10 -1.35
CA GLY A 239 5.39 -4.28 -1.27
C GLY A 239 5.09 -2.79 -1.03
N GLN A 240 4.13 -2.22 -1.78
CA GLN A 240 3.74 -0.81 -1.66
C GLN A 240 3.00 -0.53 -0.35
N MET A 241 2.16 -1.45 0.11
CA MET A 241 1.53 -1.36 1.44
C MET A 241 2.56 -1.43 2.56
N GLY A 242 3.58 -2.29 2.43
CA GLY A 242 4.73 -2.31 3.35
C GLY A 242 5.46 -0.97 3.38
N PHE A 243 5.66 -0.36 2.21
CA PHE A 243 6.30 0.96 2.11
C PHE A 243 5.45 2.09 2.70
N MET A 244 4.13 2.02 2.56
CA MET A 244 3.21 2.92 3.26
C MET A 244 3.32 2.78 4.79
N LEU A 245 3.48 1.55 5.30
CA LEU A 245 3.79 1.35 6.72
C LEU A 245 5.16 1.92 7.11
N VAL A 246 6.18 1.83 6.25
CA VAL A 246 7.47 2.51 6.48
C VAL A 246 7.24 4.01 6.69
N GLN A 247 6.46 4.67 5.82
CA GLN A 247 6.15 6.09 5.94
C GLN A 247 5.41 6.42 7.25
N CYS A 248 4.42 5.62 7.65
CA CYS A 248 3.75 5.76 8.95
C CYS A 248 4.72 5.59 10.12
N GLY A 249 5.60 4.58 10.07
CA GLY A 249 6.59 4.30 11.12
C GLY A 249 7.70 5.35 11.22
N LEU A 250 7.92 6.14 10.16
CA LEU A 250 8.80 7.30 10.16
C LEU A 250 8.12 8.57 10.72
N GLY A 251 6.82 8.52 11.03
CA GLY A 251 6.04 9.70 11.45
C GLY A 251 5.60 10.60 10.30
N LEU A 252 5.66 10.09 9.06
CA LEU A 252 5.33 10.80 7.82
C LEU A 252 3.95 10.37 7.29
N PHE A 253 2.90 10.53 8.11
CA PHE A 253 1.56 10.06 7.76
C PHE A 253 0.95 10.80 6.57
N SER A 254 1.28 12.10 6.40
CA SER A 254 0.89 12.86 5.21
C SER A 254 1.38 12.19 3.92
N SER A 255 2.67 11.84 3.86
CA SER A 255 3.28 11.12 2.74
C SER A 255 2.69 9.72 2.54
N ALA A 256 2.29 9.04 3.62
CA ALA A 256 1.63 7.73 3.54
C ALA A 256 0.24 7.82 2.90
N ILE A 257 -0.56 8.83 3.23
CA ILE A 257 -1.87 9.07 2.62
C ILE A 257 -1.73 9.55 1.17
N ALA A 258 -0.77 10.43 0.88
CA ALA A 258 -0.44 10.82 -0.49
C ALA A 258 -0.10 9.58 -1.35
N HIS A 259 0.76 8.71 -0.82
CA HIS A 259 1.10 7.44 -1.46
C HIS A 259 -0.14 6.57 -1.66
N LEU A 260 -1.01 6.41 -0.65
CA LEU A 260 -2.26 5.65 -0.79
C LEU A 260 -3.13 6.15 -1.95
N CYS A 261 -3.27 7.46 -2.13
CA CYS A 261 -4.02 8.05 -3.23
C CYS A 261 -3.45 7.66 -4.61
N TRP A 262 -2.15 7.89 -4.82
CA TRP A 262 -1.51 7.58 -6.11
C TRP A 262 -1.42 6.09 -6.39
N HIS A 263 -1.10 5.31 -5.35
CA HIS A 263 -1.13 3.86 -5.41
C HIS A 263 -2.50 3.36 -5.83
N GLY A 264 -3.59 3.91 -5.27
CA GLY A 264 -4.94 3.53 -5.62
C GLY A 264 -5.26 3.72 -7.09
N VAL A 265 -4.96 4.90 -7.63
CA VAL A 265 -5.17 5.21 -9.06
C VAL A 265 -4.33 4.30 -9.95
N PHE A 266 -3.03 4.20 -9.66
CA PHE A 266 -2.10 3.40 -10.45
C PHE A 266 -2.45 1.89 -10.43
N LYS A 267 -2.81 1.35 -9.27
CA LYS A 267 -3.17 -0.07 -9.15
C LYS A 267 -4.51 -0.39 -9.77
N ALA A 268 -5.51 0.47 -9.60
CA ALA A 268 -6.77 0.28 -10.29
C ALA A 268 -6.54 0.21 -11.80
N TYR A 269 -5.76 1.15 -12.36
CA TYR A 269 -5.37 1.12 -13.77
C TYR A 269 -4.70 -0.21 -14.17
N LEU A 270 -3.64 -0.63 -13.48
CA LEU A 270 -2.91 -1.88 -13.81
C LEU A 270 -3.78 -3.13 -13.74
N PHE A 271 -4.71 -3.22 -12.79
CA PHE A 271 -5.61 -4.37 -12.71
C PHE A 271 -6.64 -4.36 -13.83
N LEU A 272 -7.25 -3.20 -14.12
CA LEU A 272 -8.22 -3.07 -15.20
C LEU A 272 -7.58 -3.29 -16.59
N SER A 273 -6.31 -2.90 -16.77
CA SER A 273 -5.55 -3.12 -18.01
C SER A 273 -4.91 -4.50 -18.11
N SER A 274 -4.84 -5.28 -17.02
CA SER A 274 -4.20 -6.60 -17.01
C SER A 274 -4.80 -7.62 -18.00
N GLY A 275 -6.04 -7.42 -18.44
CA GLY A 275 -6.65 -8.22 -19.52
C GLY A 275 -5.99 -8.02 -20.89
N GLY A 276 -5.32 -6.89 -21.11
CA GLY A 276 -4.53 -6.58 -22.31
C GLY A 276 -3.02 -6.84 -22.18
N ALA A 277 -2.56 -7.28 -21.00
CA ALA A 277 -1.12 -7.45 -20.68
C ALA A 277 -0.38 -8.46 -21.57
N ALA A 278 -1.09 -9.30 -22.33
CA ALA A 278 -0.50 -10.18 -23.34
C ALA A 278 0.24 -9.42 -24.46
N LYS A 279 0.03 -8.10 -24.59
CA LYS A 279 0.69 -7.24 -25.60
C LYS A 279 1.90 -6.45 -25.08
N GLU A 280 2.31 -6.64 -23.83
CA GLU A 280 3.38 -5.82 -23.24
C GLU A 280 4.77 -6.33 -23.69
N GLU A 281 5.43 -5.55 -24.55
CA GLU A 281 6.82 -5.81 -24.94
C GLU A 281 7.78 -5.32 -23.85
N ARG A 282 8.64 -6.21 -23.35
CA ARG A 282 9.73 -5.83 -22.44
C ARG A 282 10.82 -5.16 -23.24
N VAL A 283 11.00 -3.86 -23.05
CA VAL A 283 12.16 -3.13 -23.59
C VAL A 283 13.41 -3.58 -22.85
N ASP A 284 14.37 -4.16 -23.58
CA ASP A 284 15.69 -4.42 -23.01
C ASP A 284 16.45 -3.10 -22.86
N LEU A 285 16.68 -2.74 -21.61
CA LEU A 285 17.39 -1.54 -21.22
C LEU A 285 18.92 -1.76 -21.19
N GLY A 286 19.45 -2.89 -21.68
CA GLY A 286 20.90 -3.08 -21.83
C GLY A 286 21.67 -3.06 -20.50
N TYR A 287 21.08 -3.61 -19.44
CA TYR A 287 21.72 -3.75 -18.13
C TYR A 287 22.85 -4.80 -18.16
N PRO A 288 23.97 -4.59 -17.42
CA PRO A 288 24.20 -3.54 -16.43
C PRO A 288 24.64 -2.20 -17.05
N PRO A 289 24.36 -1.04 -16.41
CA PRO A 289 24.75 0.26 -16.95
C PRO A 289 26.27 0.41 -16.96
N ARG A 290 26.79 1.15 -17.95
CA ARG A 290 28.20 1.57 -17.95
C ARG A 290 28.47 2.49 -16.76
N LEU A 291 29.64 2.35 -16.12
CA LEU A 291 29.98 3.11 -14.91
C LEU A 291 29.83 4.64 -15.10
N HIS A 292 30.31 5.19 -16.22
CA HIS A 292 30.17 6.62 -16.49
C HIS A 292 28.71 7.08 -16.67
N CYS A 293 27.85 6.26 -17.28
CA CYS A 293 26.41 6.55 -17.38
C CYS A 293 25.76 6.56 -16.00
N PHE A 294 26.15 5.61 -15.14
CA PHE A 294 25.70 5.54 -13.76
C PHE A 294 26.14 6.75 -12.94
N LEU A 295 27.40 7.17 -13.05
CA LEU A 295 27.90 8.37 -12.38
C LEU A 295 27.16 9.65 -12.82
N LEU A 296 26.91 9.82 -14.12
CA LEU A 296 26.11 10.95 -14.64
C LEU A 296 24.66 10.90 -14.15
N ALA A 297 24.08 9.71 -14.04
CA ALA A 297 22.74 9.54 -13.50
C ALA A 297 22.68 9.88 -12.00
N LEU A 298 23.71 9.56 -11.21
CA LEU A 298 23.79 9.97 -9.79
C LEU A 298 23.81 11.50 -9.66
N VAL A 299 24.48 12.23 -10.56
CA VAL A 299 24.43 13.70 -10.58
C VAL A 299 23.01 14.20 -10.82
N CYS A 300 22.27 13.59 -11.76
CA CYS A 300 20.86 13.89 -11.97
C CYS A 300 20.01 13.55 -10.73
N GLY A 301 20.36 12.46 -10.03
CA GLY A 301 19.77 12.07 -8.75
C GLY A 301 19.93 13.12 -7.66
N PHE A 302 21.16 13.59 -7.44
CA PHE A 302 21.46 14.66 -6.47
C PHE A 302 20.72 15.95 -6.82
N TRP A 303 20.69 16.32 -8.09
CA TRP A 303 19.94 17.47 -8.57
C TRP A 303 18.44 17.35 -8.29
N GLY A 304 17.84 16.19 -8.58
CA GLY A 304 16.43 15.92 -8.27
C GLY A 304 16.14 16.03 -6.78
N SER A 305 16.95 15.41 -5.93
CA SER A 305 16.78 15.51 -4.47
C SER A 305 16.96 16.94 -3.95
N TYR A 306 17.89 17.72 -4.50
CA TYR A 306 18.08 19.11 -4.12
C TYR A 306 16.83 19.95 -4.44
N LEU A 307 16.29 19.83 -5.66
CA LEU A 307 15.04 20.51 -6.04
C LEU A 307 13.87 20.11 -5.14
N PHE A 308 13.77 18.82 -4.80
CA PHE A 308 12.74 18.35 -3.87
C PHE A 308 12.85 19.04 -2.50
N THR A 309 14.06 19.18 -1.96
CA THR A 309 14.27 19.86 -0.67
C THR A 309 13.93 21.34 -0.71
N VAL A 310 14.22 22.01 -1.83
CA VAL A 310 13.86 23.43 -2.03
C VAL A 310 12.33 23.61 -2.05
N ILE A 311 11.58 22.69 -2.67
CA ILE A 311 10.12 22.79 -2.76
C ILE A 311 9.44 22.56 -1.40
N ASN A 312 10.02 21.72 -0.55
CA ASN A 312 9.43 21.34 0.73
C ASN A 312 10.02 22.11 1.92
N ASP A 313 10.85 23.13 1.67
CA ASP A 313 11.56 23.92 2.69
C ASP A 313 12.34 23.05 3.70
N GLN A 314 12.93 21.95 3.22
CA GLN A 314 13.69 20.99 4.04
C GLN A 314 15.20 21.18 3.85
N SER A 315 15.97 20.88 4.90
CA SER A 315 17.43 20.82 4.77
C SER A 315 17.84 19.57 3.99
N PHE A 316 18.82 19.72 3.08
CA PHE A 316 19.31 18.61 2.27
C PHE A 316 19.95 17.49 3.11
N PHE A 317 20.63 17.88 4.20
CA PHE A 317 21.21 16.96 5.18
C PHE A 317 20.41 17.02 6.48
N SER A 318 19.15 16.58 6.42
CA SER A 318 18.34 16.43 7.61
C SER A 318 18.77 15.18 8.40
N PHE A 319 18.94 15.34 9.72
CA PHE A 319 19.23 14.23 10.65
C PHE A 319 17.95 13.64 11.25
N ASP A 320 16.86 13.74 10.50
CA ASP A 320 15.55 13.20 10.85
C ASP A 320 15.09 12.18 9.79
N THR A 321 13.91 11.64 10.02
CA THR A 321 13.27 10.68 9.13
C THR A 321 12.89 11.22 7.74
N THR A 322 12.91 12.54 7.49
CA THR A 322 12.62 13.10 6.15
C THR A 322 13.71 12.72 5.14
N CYS A 323 14.92 12.44 5.62
CA CYS A 323 16.05 11.95 4.82
C CYS A 323 15.70 10.69 4.01
N PHE A 324 14.77 9.85 4.49
CA PHE A 324 14.29 8.70 3.72
C PHE A 324 13.57 9.11 2.44
N VAL A 325 12.69 10.12 2.51
CA VAL A 325 11.95 10.63 1.35
C VAL A 325 12.93 11.24 0.34
N ILE A 326 13.90 12.02 0.83
CA ILE A 326 14.97 12.59 -0.01
C ILE A 326 15.77 11.48 -0.71
N GLY A 327 16.09 10.40 0.01
CA GLY A 327 16.78 9.22 -0.54
C GLY A 327 15.96 8.45 -1.59
N ILE A 328 14.63 8.39 -1.43
CA ILE A 328 13.75 7.79 -2.45
C ILE A 328 13.71 8.65 -3.71
N VAL A 329 13.64 9.98 -3.56
CA VAL A 329 13.73 10.92 -4.70
C VAL A 329 15.07 10.79 -5.42
N PHE A 330 16.15 10.60 -4.66
CA PHE A 330 17.49 10.37 -5.21
C PHE A 330 17.52 9.12 -6.08
N ILE A 331 17.05 7.99 -5.55
CA ILE A 331 17.03 6.70 -6.26
C ILE A 331 16.14 6.79 -7.50
N THR A 332 14.92 7.33 -7.38
CA THR A 332 13.96 7.42 -8.49
C THR A 332 14.46 8.34 -9.61
N SER A 333 15.00 9.51 -9.27
CA SER A 333 15.59 10.44 -10.23
C SER A 333 16.79 9.83 -10.94
N THR A 334 17.65 9.10 -10.21
CA THR A 334 18.79 8.37 -10.79
C THR A 334 18.33 7.25 -11.73
N GLN A 335 17.35 6.46 -11.33
CA GLN A 335 16.81 5.36 -12.15
C GLN A 335 16.18 5.88 -13.44
N LEU A 336 15.41 6.96 -13.37
CA LEU A 336 14.80 7.57 -14.56
C LEU A 336 15.85 8.18 -15.49
N ALA A 337 16.86 8.86 -14.95
CA ALA A 337 17.99 9.36 -15.74
C ALA A 337 18.75 8.23 -16.46
N LEU A 338 18.90 7.06 -15.85
CA LEU A 338 19.53 5.89 -16.47
C LEU A 338 18.79 5.41 -17.73
N THR A 339 17.46 5.55 -17.78
CA THR A 339 16.66 5.10 -18.93
C THR A 339 16.90 5.90 -20.21
N THR A 340 17.51 7.09 -20.13
CA THR A 340 17.88 7.88 -21.32
C THR A 340 19.38 7.87 -21.60
N LEU A 341 20.20 7.58 -20.58
CA LEU A 341 21.66 7.62 -20.66
C LEU A 341 22.32 6.35 -21.24
N PHE A 342 21.61 5.55 -22.05
CA PHE A 342 22.19 4.38 -22.74
C PHE A 342 23.33 4.76 -23.70
N LYS A 343 23.22 5.93 -24.35
CA LYS A 343 24.29 6.53 -25.16
C LYS A 343 24.60 7.91 -24.58
N VAL A 344 25.80 8.10 -24.04
CA VAL A 344 26.21 9.40 -23.51
C VAL A 344 26.33 10.39 -24.66
N SER A 345 25.45 11.39 -24.67
CA SER A 345 25.49 12.54 -25.56
C SER A 345 24.99 13.76 -24.82
N PHE A 346 25.39 14.96 -25.24
CA PHE A 346 24.94 16.20 -24.62
C PHE A 346 23.41 16.31 -24.58
N LYS A 347 22.74 15.89 -25.67
CA LYS A 347 21.27 15.84 -25.77
C LYS A 347 20.66 14.89 -24.75
N ASN A 348 21.20 13.68 -24.61
CA ASN A 348 20.66 12.67 -23.69
C ASN A 348 20.90 13.05 -22.22
N PHE A 349 22.02 13.72 -21.91
CA PHE A 349 22.25 14.26 -20.57
C PHE A 349 21.24 15.35 -20.21
N PHE A 350 21.00 16.31 -21.11
CA PHE A 350 19.99 17.35 -20.86
C PHE A 350 18.58 16.77 -20.72
N LEU A 351 18.25 15.76 -21.54
CA LEU A 351 16.98 15.04 -21.41
C LEU A 351 16.88 14.29 -20.07
N ALA A 352 17.96 13.63 -19.63
CA ALA A 352 18.02 12.96 -18.33
C ALA A 352 17.81 13.94 -17.17
N LEU A 353 18.46 15.09 -17.24
CA LEU A 353 18.32 16.17 -16.25
C LEU A 353 16.89 16.72 -16.24
N LEU A 354 16.29 16.94 -17.41
CA LEU A 354 14.91 17.40 -17.53
C LEU A 354 13.93 16.37 -16.94
N ILE A 355 14.09 15.09 -17.22
CA ILE A 355 13.25 14.04 -16.63
C ILE A 355 13.41 14.01 -15.10
N ALA A 356 14.65 14.07 -14.59
CA ALA A 356 14.91 14.13 -13.15
C ALA A 356 14.26 15.36 -12.51
N THR A 357 14.34 16.53 -13.16
CA THR A 357 13.67 17.75 -12.66
C THR A 357 12.16 17.59 -12.62
N MET A 358 11.53 17.07 -13.68
CA MET A 358 10.09 16.92 -13.72
C MET A 358 9.60 15.99 -12.62
N VAL A 359 10.30 14.87 -12.41
CA VAL A 359 9.93 13.88 -11.38
C VAL A 359 10.09 14.47 -9.98
N ALA A 360 11.22 15.13 -9.72
CA ALA A 360 11.47 15.79 -8.43
C ALA A 360 10.45 16.89 -8.13
N VAL A 361 10.11 17.71 -9.12
CA VAL A 361 9.11 18.78 -9.00
C VAL A 361 7.71 18.20 -8.78
N LEU A 362 7.31 17.23 -9.60
CA LEU A 362 5.99 16.60 -9.47
C LEU A 362 5.81 15.92 -8.11
N TYR A 363 6.82 15.18 -7.65
CA TYR A 363 6.79 14.54 -6.34
C TYR A 363 6.90 15.56 -5.19
N GLY A 364 7.75 16.58 -5.33
CA GLY A 364 7.91 17.65 -4.35
C GLY A 364 6.63 18.44 -4.13
N ILE A 365 5.98 18.88 -5.21
CA ILE A 365 4.67 19.55 -5.15
C ILE A 365 3.63 18.62 -4.52
N ASN A 366 3.69 17.32 -4.82
CA ASN A 366 2.77 16.34 -4.23
C ASN A 366 2.85 16.35 -2.70
N VAL A 367 4.05 16.16 -2.16
CA VAL A 367 4.28 16.11 -0.72
C VAL A 367 3.87 17.44 -0.09
N TYR A 368 4.27 18.56 -0.67
CA TYR A 368 3.90 19.90 -0.21
C TYR A 368 2.37 20.11 -0.17
N VAL A 369 1.64 19.72 -1.22
CA VAL A 369 0.18 19.85 -1.29
C VAL A 369 -0.50 18.98 -0.24
N PHE A 370 -0.08 17.72 -0.07
CA PHE A 370 -0.69 16.87 0.95
C PHE A 370 -0.33 17.32 2.37
N ASP A 371 0.89 17.81 2.59
CA ASP A 371 1.32 18.33 3.89
C ASP A 371 0.56 19.61 4.27
N SER A 372 0.40 20.55 3.34
CA SER A 372 -0.41 21.75 3.56
C SER A 372 -1.88 21.42 3.84
N ILE A 373 -2.48 20.49 3.09
CA ILE A 373 -3.84 19.99 3.30
C ILE A 373 -4.00 19.35 4.70
N PHE A 374 -3.04 18.53 5.14
CA PHE A 374 -3.11 17.81 6.42
C PHE A 374 -2.47 18.54 7.60
N SER A 375 -1.94 19.73 7.40
CA SER A 375 -1.34 20.55 8.46
C SER A 375 -2.23 20.72 9.71
N PRO A 376 -3.58 20.84 9.63
CA PRO A 376 -4.41 20.95 10.83
C PRO A 376 -4.45 19.68 11.69
N LEU A 377 -4.10 18.52 11.10
CA LEU A 377 -4.11 17.22 11.77
C LEU A 377 -2.75 16.84 12.39
N GLY A 378 -1.69 17.61 12.11
CA GLY A 378 -0.35 17.33 12.62
C GLY A 378 0.22 15.99 12.12
N PHE A 379 -0.13 15.56 10.91
CA PHE A 379 0.28 14.26 10.35
C PHE A 379 1.77 14.13 9.99
N MET A 380 2.52 15.22 10.06
CA MET A 380 3.93 15.27 9.74
C MET A 380 4.72 15.65 11.00
N GLN A 381 5.24 14.62 11.69
CA GLN A 381 6.12 14.79 12.84
C GLN A 381 7.37 13.91 12.67
N PRO A 382 8.37 14.41 11.93
CA PRO A 382 9.61 13.67 11.68
C PRO A 382 10.29 13.28 12.99
N GLN A 383 10.64 12.01 13.10
CA GLN A 383 11.38 11.52 14.25
C GLN A 383 12.90 11.70 14.05
N PRO A 384 13.69 11.84 15.13
CA PRO A 384 15.15 11.80 15.03
C PRO A 384 15.62 10.41 14.54
N LEU A 385 16.72 10.38 13.79
CA LEU A 385 17.29 9.13 13.30
C LEU A 385 17.81 8.27 14.46
N ASN A 386 17.52 6.97 14.41
CA ASN A 386 17.91 5.97 15.39
C ASN A 386 18.68 4.84 14.71
N LEU A 387 19.35 3.97 15.48
CA LEU A 387 20.06 2.81 14.95
C LEU A 387 19.14 1.90 14.10
N LEU A 388 17.86 1.77 14.45
CA LEU A 388 16.90 1.00 13.64
C LEU A 388 16.68 1.62 12.26
N HIS A 389 16.64 2.94 12.15
CA HIS A 389 16.51 3.63 10.86
C HIS A 389 17.69 3.32 9.93
N SER A 390 18.90 3.13 10.47
CA SER A 390 20.07 2.71 9.67
C SER A 390 19.85 1.40 8.91
N SER A 391 18.96 0.51 9.38
CA SER A 391 18.66 -0.74 8.67
C SER A 391 18.06 -0.50 7.27
N ALA A 392 17.39 0.63 7.04
CA ALA A 392 16.89 0.98 5.71
C ALA A 392 17.98 1.41 4.72
N LEU A 393 19.24 1.59 5.16
CA LEU A 393 20.40 1.69 4.24
C LEU A 393 20.58 0.41 3.41
N ILE A 394 19.94 -0.70 3.78
CA ILE A 394 19.88 -1.89 2.93
C ILE A 394 19.20 -1.62 1.58
N ILE A 395 18.27 -0.65 1.50
CA ILE A 395 17.53 -0.33 0.27
C ILE A 395 18.47 0.18 -0.84
N PRO A 396 19.26 1.26 -0.65
CA PRO A 396 20.18 1.73 -1.69
C PRO A 396 21.25 0.68 -2.03
N VAL A 397 21.72 -0.09 -1.06
CA VAL A 397 22.68 -1.19 -1.29
C VAL A 397 22.07 -2.26 -2.20
N LEU A 398 20.87 -2.75 -1.88
CA LEU A 398 20.15 -3.74 -2.71
C LEU A 398 19.83 -3.18 -4.10
N TRP A 399 19.47 -1.91 -4.20
CA TRP A 399 19.23 -1.26 -5.48
C TRP A 399 20.47 -1.28 -6.37
N VAL A 400 21.63 -0.85 -5.87
CA VAL A 400 22.89 -0.90 -6.61
C VAL A 400 23.26 -2.33 -6.98
N LEU A 401 23.14 -3.27 -6.03
CA LEU A 401 23.39 -4.69 -6.30
C LEU A 401 22.53 -5.19 -7.46
N ILE A 402 21.20 -4.97 -7.44
CA ILE A 402 20.29 -5.41 -8.50
C ILE A 402 20.67 -4.86 -9.88
N LEU A 403 21.09 -3.59 -9.97
CA LEU A 403 21.49 -2.97 -11.25
C LEU A 403 22.73 -3.63 -11.87
N PHE A 404 23.65 -4.14 -11.05
CA PHE A 404 24.92 -4.72 -11.50
C PHE A 404 24.99 -6.25 -11.42
N PHE A 405 24.01 -6.90 -10.78
CA PHE A 405 24.01 -8.34 -10.52
C PHE A 405 23.93 -9.21 -11.79
N SER A 406 23.43 -8.67 -12.93
CA SER A 406 23.29 -9.44 -14.18
C SER A 406 24.62 -9.95 -14.78
N ARG A 407 25.77 -9.56 -14.20
CA ARG A 407 27.11 -9.99 -14.65
C ARG A 407 27.55 -11.37 -14.13
N LEU A 408 26.79 -12.02 -13.25
CA LEU A 408 27.11 -13.36 -12.75
C LEU A 408 26.61 -14.43 -13.74
N LYS A 409 27.44 -14.70 -14.76
CA LYS A 409 27.29 -15.84 -15.69
C LYS A 409 27.81 -17.16 -15.10
N SER A 410 28.27 -17.15 -13.86
CA SER A 410 28.77 -18.33 -13.15
C SER A 410 27.61 -19.19 -12.65
N GLU A 411 27.85 -20.49 -12.53
CA GLU A 411 26.98 -21.44 -11.84
C GLU A 411 26.43 -20.82 -10.55
N ILE A 412 25.09 -20.77 -10.44
CA ILE A 412 24.42 -20.24 -9.26
C ILE A 412 24.66 -21.25 -8.13
N PRO A 413 25.27 -20.86 -7.00
CA PRO A 413 25.53 -21.79 -5.91
C PRO A 413 24.24 -22.43 -5.39
N ASP A 414 24.29 -23.71 -5.00
CA ASP A 414 23.13 -24.46 -4.49
C ASP A 414 22.38 -23.75 -3.35
N ARG A 415 23.12 -23.02 -2.50
CA ARG A 415 22.53 -22.21 -1.41
C ARG A 415 21.58 -21.13 -1.93
N PHE A 416 21.91 -20.48 -3.04
CA PHE A 416 21.04 -19.49 -3.68
C PHE A 416 19.82 -20.13 -4.31
N LEU A 417 19.96 -21.32 -4.92
CA LEU A 417 18.84 -22.12 -5.42
C LEU A 417 17.88 -22.52 -4.30
N ILE A 418 18.39 -23.00 -3.16
CA ILE A 418 17.56 -23.35 -1.98
C ILE A 418 16.83 -22.10 -1.46
N LEU A 419 17.52 -20.96 -1.35
CA LEU A 419 16.90 -19.70 -0.93
C LEU A 419 15.82 -19.24 -1.92
N TYR A 420 16.11 -19.32 -3.22
CA TYR A 420 15.16 -19.00 -4.28
C TYR A 420 13.91 -19.88 -4.18
N VAL A 421 14.07 -21.20 -4.08
CA VAL A 421 12.92 -22.12 -3.97
C VAL A 421 12.12 -21.85 -2.69
N LYS A 422 12.78 -21.58 -1.55
CA LYS A 422 12.09 -21.20 -0.30
C LYS A 422 11.28 -19.91 -0.45
N MET A 423 11.86 -18.87 -1.06
CA MET A 423 11.18 -17.59 -1.32
C MET A 423 10.06 -17.72 -2.35
N LEU A 424 10.25 -18.56 -3.37
CA LEU A 424 9.23 -18.84 -4.36
C LEU A 424 8.03 -19.53 -3.70
N ASN A 425 8.29 -20.54 -2.86
CA ASN A 425 7.26 -21.29 -2.15
C ASN A 425 6.49 -20.43 -1.13
N SER A 426 7.17 -19.52 -0.42
CA SER A 426 6.52 -18.63 0.56
C SER A 426 5.62 -17.57 -0.09
N SER A 427 5.92 -17.21 -1.34
CA SER A 427 5.14 -16.29 -2.16
C SER A 427 4.01 -16.94 -2.96
N GLN A 428 3.88 -18.28 -2.93
CA GLN A 428 2.78 -18.95 -3.62
C GLN A 428 1.43 -18.71 -2.92
N PRO A 429 0.32 -18.59 -3.67
CA PRO A 429 -1.01 -18.62 -3.10
C PRO A 429 -1.27 -19.96 -2.42
N CYS A 430 -2.27 -20.00 -1.54
CA CYS A 430 -2.71 -21.25 -0.95
C CYS A 430 -3.13 -22.24 -2.04
N SER A 431 -2.67 -23.49 -1.98
CA SER A 431 -2.89 -24.52 -3.01
C SER A 431 -4.38 -24.74 -3.33
N ALA A 432 -5.24 -24.68 -2.31
CA ALA A 432 -6.69 -24.81 -2.46
C ALA A 432 -7.34 -23.68 -3.29
N THR A 433 -6.62 -22.58 -3.51
CA THR A 433 -7.09 -21.39 -4.25
C THR A 433 -6.60 -21.38 -5.70
N VAL A 434 -5.78 -22.35 -6.12
CA VAL A 434 -5.27 -22.44 -7.49
C VAL A 434 -6.14 -23.40 -8.31
N THR A 435 -6.61 -22.96 -9.46
CA THR A 435 -7.30 -23.83 -10.42
C THR A 435 -6.28 -24.64 -11.22
N ALA A 436 -5.85 -25.79 -10.69
CA ALA A 436 -4.80 -26.62 -11.31
C ALA A 436 -5.24 -27.42 -12.56
N CYS A 437 -6.51 -27.31 -13.02
CA CYS A 437 -7.01 -28.13 -14.11
C CYS A 437 -7.93 -27.35 -15.06
N HIS A 438 -7.49 -27.16 -16.30
CA HIS A 438 -8.31 -26.63 -17.40
C HIS A 438 -9.53 -27.54 -17.70
N LYS A 439 -9.47 -28.83 -17.33
CA LYS A 439 -10.52 -29.85 -17.54
C LYS A 439 -11.72 -29.75 -16.59
N GLY A 440 -11.69 -28.86 -15.59
CA GLY A 440 -12.78 -28.71 -14.61
C GLY A 440 -13.84 -27.67 -14.96
N TYR A 441 -13.78 -27.06 -16.15
CA TYR A 441 -14.89 -26.27 -16.66
C TYR A 441 -15.98 -27.24 -17.12
N ASN A 442 -16.85 -27.65 -16.19
CA ASN A 442 -18.18 -28.07 -16.58
C ASN A 442 -18.82 -26.83 -17.23
N ARG A 443 -18.80 -26.81 -18.57
CA ARG A 443 -19.62 -25.90 -19.37
C ARG A 443 -21.06 -26.16 -18.94
N ILE A 444 -21.61 -25.26 -18.13
CA ILE A 444 -23.04 -25.18 -17.88
C ILE A 444 -23.57 -24.07 -18.78
#